data_AF-A0A356SF12-F1
#
_entry.id   AF-A0A356SF12-F1
#
_cell.length_a   1.000
_cell.length_b   1.000
_cell.length_c   1.000
_cell.angle_alpha   90.00
_cell.angle_beta   90.00
_cell.angle_gamma   90.00
#
_symmetry.space_group_name_H-M   'P 1'
#
loop_
_entity.id
_entity.type
_entity.pdbx_description
1 polymer ?
#
loop_
_entity_poly.entity_id
_entity_poly.type
_entity_poly.pdbx_seq_one_letter_code
_entity_poly.pdbx_strand_id
1 'polypeptide(L)'
;FLTGRPLWVNDILNDVDAFVVSWLPGSEGVGVADMLLRDPSESVQFDFTGRLPMPWPALDVNVADRDLPVDEFLFPLGYGLSVEDRVVWSDVSERLIGADNSLDQEVFNGGPRGNWRLYTGDSSDWAVEATSSVSQSSSGSVKIKGIDRRVQEDARRLTFNSALATEEGRLSQVYMQSEYPTDLTDLNEAGGALVIDFRVVQKPTNSVSLRMDCKYPCSGRVRFSKVLLDAPASEWTRKSIPTACFVNEGLKLDRVDTAFVLATEGDMTLDISEIKLTTMPEISSIVSCADLVNDKEFASQ
;
A
#
# COMPACT_ATOMS: atom_id res chain seq x y z
N PHE A 1 -6.44 23.97 -9.81
CA PHE A 1 -6.03 22.56 -9.65
C PHE A 1 -4.61 22.38 -10.17
N LEU A 2 -3.66 22.01 -9.29
CA LEU A 2 -2.25 21.82 -9.62
C LEU A 2 -1.97 20.33 -9.82
N THR A 3 -1.46 19.94 -10.98
CA THR A 3 -1.20 18.53 -11.30
C THR A 3 -0.17 18.39 -12.42
N GLY A 4 0.59 17.29 -12.41
CA GLY A 4 1.47 16.91 -13.53
C GLY A 4 0.77 16.11 -14.64
N ARG A 5 -0.49 15.70 -14.45
CA ARG A 5 -1.27 14.88 -15.41
C ARG A 5 -2.78 15.02 -15.18
N PRO A 6 -3.63 14.69 -16.17
CA PRO A 6 -5.06 14.52 -15.94
C PRO A 6 -5.33 13.49 -14.85
N LEU A 7 -6.34 13.76 -14.02
CA LEU A 7 -6.78 12.89 -12.92
C LEU A 7 -8.30 12.81 -12.94
N TRP A 8 -8.86 11.68 -12.51
CA TRP A 8 -10.29 11.58 -12.23
C TRP A 8 -10.60 12.43 -11.00
N VAL A 9 -11.52 13.40 -11.16
CA VAL A 9 -11.87 14.42 -10.15
C VAL A 9 -13.34 14.80 -10.28
N ASN A 10 -14.19 13.84 -10.65
CA ASN A 10 -15.59 14.10 -10.99
C ASN A 10 -16.38 14.63 -9.80
N ASP A 11 -16.07 14.14 -8.60
CA ASP A 11 -16.56 14.67 -7.32
C ASP A 11 -16.24 16.17 -7.16
N ILE A 12 -14.98 16.55 -7.35
CA ILE A 12 -14.56 17.95 -7.26
C ILE A 12 -15.24 18.79 -8.34
N LEU A 13 -15.40 18.27 -9.56
CA LEU A 13 -16.03 19.01 -10.66
C LEU A 13 -17.51 19.33 -10.38
N ASN A 14 -18.21 18.47 -9.66
CA ASN A 14 -19.60 18.73 -9.25
C ASN A 14 -19.68 19.72 -8.08
N ASP A 15 -18.64 19.79 -7.24
CA ASP A 15 -18.59 20.62 -6.04
C ASP A 15 -18.09 22.07 -6.27
N VAL A 16 -17.72 22.45 -7.50
CA VAL A 16 -17.15 23.78 -7.80
C VAL A 16 -17.89 24.50 -8.92
N ASP A 17 -18.03 25.82 -8.80
CA ASP A 17 -18.60 26.66 -9.86
C ASP A 17 -17.65 26.83 -11.06
N ALA A 18 -16.33 26.74 -10.81
CA ALA A 18 -15.30 26.87 -11.83
C ALA A 18 -14.09 26.00 -11.49
N PHE A 19 -13.57 25.28 -12.50
CA PHE A 19 -12.40 24.43 -12.37
C PHE A 19 -11.33 24.82 -13.39
N VAL A 20 -10.15 25.20 -12.89
CA VAL A 20 -9.00 25.58 -13.73
C VAL A 20 -7.82 24.68 -13.44
N VAL A 21 -7.22 24.12 -14.49
CA VAL A 21 -6.01 23.30 -14.39
C VAL A 21 -4.81 24.17 -14.70
N SER A 22 -4.00 24.43 -13.69
CA SER A 22 -2.79 25.26 -13.80
C SER A 22 -1.51 24.45 -13.99
N TRP A 23 -1.65 23.13 -14.13
CA TRP A 23 -0.53 22.19 -14.25
C TRP A 23 0.51 22.35 -13.15
N LEU A 24 1.80 22.47 -13.51
CA LEU A 24 2.91 22.82 -12.63
C LEU A 24 3.51 24.15 -13.13
N PRO A 25 2.96 25.31 -12.74
CA PRO A 25 3.22 26.61 -13.38
C PRO A 25 4.62 27.20 -13.10
N GLY A 26 5.43 26.57 -12.25
CA GLY A 26 6.77 27.04 -11.91
C GLY A 26 6.75 28.24 -10.95
N SER A 27 7.77 29.11 -11.05
CA SER A 27 7.97 30.25 -10.13
C SER A 27 6.98 31.39 -10.34
N GLU A 28 6.40 31.52 -11.53
CA GLU A 28 5.57 32.66 -11.94
C GLU A 28 4.08 32.46 -11.59
N GLY A 29 3.80 32.15 -10.31
CA GLY A 29 2.43 31.90 -9.83
C GLY A 29 1.47 33.08 -9.96
N VAL A 30 1.98 34.31 -10.12
CA VAL A 30 1.18 35.52 -10.35
C VAL A 30 0.35 35.42 -11.63
N GLY A 31 0.82 34.70 -12.65
CA GLY A 31 0.08 34.51 -13.90
C GLY A 31 -1.27 33.81 -13.70
N VAL A 32 -1.47 33.08 -12.60
CA VAL A 32 -2.79 32.53 -12.26
C VAL A 32 -3.77 33.63 -11.86
N ALA A 33 -3.31 34.62 -11.08
CA ALA A 33 -4.15 35.75 -10.66
C ALA A 33 -4.51 36.64 -11.86
N ASP A 34 -3.57 36.87 -12.77
CA ASP A 34 -3.78 37.65 -14.00
C ASP A 34 -4.91 37.06 -14.86
N MET A 35 -5.06 35.74 -14.87
CA MET A 35 -6.11 35.04 -15.63
C MET A 35 -7.47 35.04 -14.91
N LEU A 36 -7.48 34.95 -13.57
CA LEU A 36 -8.71 34.75 -12.79
C LEU A 36 -9.36 36.06 -12.35
N LEU A 37 -8.58 37.13 -12.19
CA LEU A 37 -9.06 38.40 -11.65
C LEU A 37 -9.23 39.43 -12.76
N ARG A 38 -10.22 40.31 -12.59
CA ARG A 38 -10.36 41.51 -13.40
C ARG A 38 -9.31 42.55 -13.00
N ASP A 39 -9.01 43.45 -13.93
CA ASP A 39 -8.20 44.63 -13.60
C ASP A 39 -8.99 45.64 -12.74
N PRO A 40 -8.35 46.70 -12.23
CA PRO A 40 -9.03 47.75 -11.48
C PRO A 40 -10.11 48.53 -12.26
N SER A 41 -10.20 48.35 -13.58
CA SER A 41 -11.27 48.92 -14.43
C SER A 41 -12.44 47.95 -14.62
N GLU A 42 -12.43 46.81 -13.93
CA GLU A 42 -13.38 45.70 -14.05
C GLU A 42 -13.38 45.00 -15.42
N SER A 43 -12.29 45.16 -16.19
CA SER A 43 -12.12 44.50 -17.48
C SER A 43 -11.41 43.15 -17.32
N VAL A 44 -11.71 42.21 -18.22
CA VAL A 44 -10.95 40.96 -18.34
C VAL A 44 -9.53 41.30 -18.80
N GLN A 45 -8.54 40.82 -18.06
CA GLN A 45 -7.13 41.10 -18.34
C GLN A 45 -6.58 40.20 -19.44
N PHE A 46 -6.84 38.90 -19.32
CA PHE A 46 -6.37 37.86 -20.23
C PHE A 46 -7.45 36.79 -20.41
N ASP A 47 -7.43 36.13 -21.57
CA ASP A 47 -8.34 35.04 -21.90
C ASP A 47 -7.61 33.69 -21.95
N PHE A 48 -8.33 32.61 -21.67
CA PHE A 48 -7.85 31.23 -21.63
C PHE A 48 -7.57 30.70 -23.04
N THR A 49 -6.29 30.66 -23.40
CA THR A 49 -5.79 30.08 -24.66
C THR A 49 -5.28 28.65 -24.50
N GLY A 50 -5.07 28.17 -23.27
CA GLY A 50 -4.62 26.82 -22.99
C GLY A 50 -5.63 25.77 -23.50
N ARG A 51 -5.11 24.70 -24.10
CA ARG A 51 -5.90 23.55 -24.56
C ARG A 51 -5.27 22.28 -24.02
N LEU A 52 -6.12 21.31 -23.66
CA LEU A 52 -5.69 20.06 -23.06
C LEU A 52 -4.70 19.34 -23.99
N PRO A 53 -3.45 19.07 -23.56
CA PRO A 53 -2.46 18.33 -24.35
C PRO A 53 -2.68 16.82 -24.27
N MET A 54 -3.57 16.38 -23.39
CA MET A 54 -3.98 15.00 -23.13
C MET A 54 -5.46 15.02 -22.77
N PRO A 55 -6.27 14.02 -23.18
CA PRO A 55 -7.67 13.97 -22.81
C PRO A 55 -7.84 13.83 -21.28
N TRP A 56 -8.92 14.40 -20.75
CA TRP A 56 -9.26 14.33 -19.32
C TRP A 56 -10.15 13.11 -19.06
N PRO A 57 -9.82 12.23 -18.11
CA PRO A 57 -10.54 10.98 -17.91
C PRO A 57 -11.96 11.22 -17.38
N ALA A 58 -12.91 10.43 -17.87
CA ALA A 58 -14.27 10.33 -17.30
C ALA A 58 -14.34 9.29 -16.20
N LEU A 59 -13.48 8.27 -16.25
CA LEU A 59 -13.42 7.14 -15.34
C LEU A 59 -12.08 7.10 -14.58
N ASP A 60 -12.10 6.46 -13.42
CA ASP A 60 -10.93 6.31 -12.54
C ASP A 60 -9.97 5.21 -13.01
N VAL A 61 -10.45 4.27 -13.82
CA VAL A 61 -9.68 3.17 -14.41
C VAL A 61 -10.12 2.88 -15.84
N ASN A 62 -9.31 2.15 -16.60
CA ASN A 62 -9.75 1.50 -17.82
C ASN A 62 -10.65 0.30 -17.47
N VAL A 63 -11.85 0.25 -18.06
CA VAL A 63 -12.88 -0.74 -17.75
C VAL A 63 -12.55 -2.13 -18.30
N ALA A 64 -11.87 -2.18 -19.44
CA ALA A 64 -11.53 -3.43 -20.12
C ALA A 64 -10.27 -4.08 -19.51
N ASP A 65 -9.28 -3.28 -19.12
CA ASP A 65 -8.02 -3.75 -18.56
C ASP A 65 -7.37 -2.66 -17.68
N ARG A 66 -7.24 -2.93 -16.38
CA ARG A 66 -6.72 -1.97 -15.39
C ARG A 66 -5.24 -1.62 -15.59
N ASP A 67 -4.49 -2.43 -16.34
CA ASP A 67 -3.08 -2.16 -16.66
C ASP A 67 -2.94 -1.23 -17.88
N LEU A 68 -4.04 -0.91 -18.57
CA LEU A 68 -4.07 0.02 -19.69
C LEU A 68 -4.46 1.45 -19.27
N PRO A 69 -4.04 2.47 -20.03
CA PRO A 69 -4.55 3.83 -19.85
C PRO A 69 -6.07 3.89 -19.97
N VAL A 70 -6.70 4.78 -19.20
CA VAL A 70 -8.13 5.10 -19.32
C VAL A 70 -8.45 5.49 -20.77
N ASP A 71 -9.53 4.93 -21.31
CA ASP A 71 -9.98 5.12 -22.70
C ASP A 71 -11.33 5.84 -22.81
N GLU A 72 -11.97 6.17 -21.67
CA GLU A 72 -13.15 7.01 -21.59
C GLU A 72 -12.82 8.40 -21.03
N PHE A 73 -13.24 9.45 -21.75
CA PHE A 73 -12.79 10.82 -21.49
C PHE A 73 -13.97 11.78 -21.33
N LEU A 74 -13.91 12.61 -20.28
CA LEU A 74 -14.87 13.66 -20.01
C LEU A 74 -14.61 14.88 -20.89
N PHE A 75 -13.33 15.23 -21.06
CA PHE A 75 -12.90 16.30 -21.95
C PHE A 75 -11.89 15.78 -22.96
N PRO A 76 -12.13 15.94 -24.27
CA PRO A 76 -11.22 15.41 -25.28
C PRO A 76 -9.89 16.16 -25.35
N LEU A 77 -8.91 15.56 -26.03
CA LEU A 77 -7.68 16.25 -26.43
C LEU A 77 -8.02 17.57 -27.13
N GLY A 78 -7.34 18.65 -26.73
CA GLY A 78 -7.55 19.97 -27.29
C GLY A 78 -8.75 20.74 -26.70
N TYR A 79 -9.48 20.18 -25.73
CA TYR A 79 -10.54 20.93 -25.03
C TYR A 79 -9.97 22.08 -24.18
N GLY A 80 -10.74 23.15 -24.05
CA GLY A 80 -10.45 24.28 -23.17
C GLY A 80 -11.43 25.41 -23.43
N LEU A 81 -11.96 25.99 -22.35
CA LEU A 81 -12.91 27.10 -22.43
C LEU A 81 -12.18 28.44 -22.42
N SER A 82 -12.79 29.43 -23.05
CA SER A 82 -12.50 30.86 -22.95
C SER A 82 -13.43 31.54 -21.94
N VAL A 83 -13.15 32.80 -21.60
CA VAL A 83 -14.01 33.63 -20.75
C VAL A 83 -15.37 33.94 -21.39
N GLU A 84 -15.47 33.85 -22.71
CA GLU A 84 -16.69 34.14 -23.46
C GLU A 84 -17.59 32.90 -23.64
N ASP A 85 -17.02 31.71 -23.46
CA ASP A 85 -17.76 30.46 -23.61
C ASP A 85 -18.83 30.31 -22.54
N ARG A 86 -20.03 29.90 -22.99
CA ARG A 86 -21.14 29.58 -22.10
C ARG A 86 -21.51 28.12 -22.29
N VAL A 87 -21.21 27.32 -21.28
CA VAL A 87 -21.52 25.90 -21.25
C VAL A 87 -22.59 25.65 -20.21
N VAL A 88 -23.57 24.82 -20.54
CA VAL A 88 -24.53 24.30 -19.55
C VAL A 88 -23.87 23.11 -18.89
N TRP A 89 -23.60 23.21 -17.59
CA TRP A 89 -23.05 22.10 -16.81
C TRP A 89 -24.15 21.09 -16.46
N SER A 90 -23.76 19.82 -16.41
CA SER A 90 -24.56 18.74 -15.86
C SER A 90 -23.64 17.87 -15.05
N ASP A 91 -24.09 17.44 -13.89
CA ASP A 91 -23.28 16.65 -12.97
C ASP A 91 -22.72 15.42 -13.67
N VAL A 92 -21.43 15.20 -13.44
CA VAL A 92 -20.72 14.04 -13.96
C VAL A 92 -20.82 12.89 -12.96
N SER A 93 -20.71 11.66 -13.44
CA SER A 93 -20.79 10.48 -12.57
C SER A 93 -19.63 10.46 -11.58
N GLU A 94 -19.95 10.49 -10.28
CA GLU A 94 -19.00 10.29 -9.17
C GLU A 94 -18.77 8.81 -8.84
N ARG A 95 -19.48 7.91 -9.52
CA ARG A 95 -19.30 6.49 -9.32
C ARG A 95 -17.91 6.06 -9.80
N LEU A 96 -17.08 5.64 -8.86
CA LEU A 96 -15.84 4.92 -9.13
C LEU A 96 -16.16 3.56 -9.77
N ILE A 97 -15.58 3.29 -10.93
CA ILE A 97 -15.67 1.99 -11.61
C ILE A 97 -14.52 1.09 -11.16
N GLY A 98 -13.37 1.70 -10.89
CA GLY A 98 -12.20 1.05 -10.32
C GLY A 98 -12.19 0.99 -8.80
N ALA A 99 -13.25 1.49 -8.14
CA ALA A 99 -13.52 1.13 -6.75
C ALA A 99 -13.55 -0.39 -6.69
N ASP A 100 -12.52 -0.94 -6.05
CA ASP A 100 -12.37 -2.36 -5.89
C ASP A 100 -13.50 -2.82 -4.98
N ASN A 101 -14.60 -3.29 -5.58
CA ASN A 101 -15.52 -4.20 -4.91
C ASN A 101 -14.84 -5.57 -4.70
N SER A 102 -13.60 -5.73 -5.19
CA SER A 102 -12.74 -6.79 -4.71
C SER A 102 -12.38 -6.49 -3.25
N LEU A 103 -12.56 -7.51 -2.43
CA LEU A 103 -12.15 -7.50 -1.04
C LEU A 103 -10.62 -7.48 -0.91
N ASP A 104 -9.89 -7.56 -2.04
CA ASP A 104 -8.45 -7.52 -2.07
C ASP A 104 -7.92 -6.15 -1.64
N GLN A 105 -6.79 -6.16 -0.94
CA GLN A 105 -6.14 -4.95 -0.46
C GLN A 105 -4.65 -5.10 -0.63
N GLU A 106 -4.04 -4.15 -1.34
CA GLU A 106 -2.60 -3.98 -1.27
C GLU A 106 -2.24 -3.42 0.11
N VAL A 107 -1.44 -4.18 0.86
CA VAL A 107 -0.88 -3.72 2.14
C VAL A 107 0.47 -3.06 1.88
N PHE A 108 1.27 -3.66 1.00
CA PHE A 108 2.58 -3.19 0.60
C PHE A 108 2.85 -3.57 -0.86
N ASN A 109 3.31 -2.62 -1.67
CA ASN A 109 3.78 -2.84 -3.03
C ASN A 109 4.88 -1.80 -3.32
N GLY A 110 6.14 -2.14 -3.04
CA GLY A 110 7.28 -1.22 -2.99
C GLY A 110 7.28 -0.17 -1.88
N GLY A 111 6.12 0.11 -1.31
CA GLY A 111 5.90 0.94 -0.13
C GLY A 111 4.53 0.59 0.47
N PRO A 112 4.21 1.09 1.69
CA PRO A 112 2.87 0.92 2.27
C PRO A 112 1.80 1.50 1.35
N ARG A 113 0.65 0.82 1.24
CA ARG A 113 -0.47 1.23 0.38
C ARG A 113 -1.71 1.54 1.21
N GLY A 114 -2.58 2.39 0.67
CA GLY A 114 -3.78 2.85 1.37
C GLY A 114 -3.48 3.43 2.76
N ASN A 115 -4.21 2.94 3.75
CA ASN A 115 -4.08 3.37 5.16
C ASN A 115 -3.03 2.57 5.94
N TRP A 116 -2.29 1.67 5.30
CA TRP A 116 -1.23 0.91 5.94
C TRP A 116 0.03 1.77 6.09
N ARG A 117 0.72 1.57 7.21
CA ARG A 117 2.00 2.21 7.55
C ARG A 117 2.96 1.12 8.03
N LEU A 118 4.23 1.28 7.66
CA LEU A 118 5.29 0.33 8.00
C LEU A 118 5.97 0.76 9.29
N TYR A 119 6.08 -0.17 10.22
CA TYR A 119 6.73 0.04 11.50
C TYR A 119 7.79 -1.02 11.75
N THR A 120 8.76 -0.62 12.57
CA THR A 120 9.70 -1.51 13.24
C THR A 120 9.46 -1.43 14.74
N GLY A 121 9.72 -2.52 15.46
CA GLY A 121 9.59 -2.55 16.91
C GLY A 121 10.67 -3.43 17.53
N ASP A 122 11.14 -3.03 18.70
CA ASP A 122 12.04 -3.78 19.56
C ASP A 122 11.76 -3.49 21.04
N SER A 123 12.59 -4.05 21.93
CA SER A 123 12.47 -3.89 23.37
C SER A 123 12.56 -2.44 23.88
N SER A 124 13.17 -1.54 23.12
CA SER A 124 13.30 -0.13 23.48
C SER A 124 12.09 0.70 23.04
N ASP A 125 11.54 0.41 21.86
CA ASP A 125 10.32 1.02 21.36
C ASP A 125 9.62 0.06 20.38
N TRP A 126 8.36 -0.25 20.66
CA TRP A 126 7.57 -1.19 19.87
C TRP A 126 6.97 -0.57 18.60
N ALA A 127 7.04 0.76 18.43
CA ALA A 127 6.37 1.48 17.36
C ALA A 127 7.20 2.63 16.75
N VAL A 128 8.27 2.26 16.02
CA VAL A 128 9.06 3.21 15.22
C VAL A 128 8.62 3.15 13.76
N GLU A 129 7.98 4.22 13.27
CA GLU A 129 7.53 4.31 11.88
C GLU A 129 8.70 4.40 10.89
N ALA A 130 8.63 3.61 9.83
CA ALA A 130 9.62 3.54 8.77
C ALA A 130 9.13 4.29 7.52
N THR A 131 9.46 5.59 7.43
CA THR A 131 8.97 6.49 6.36
C THR A 131 9.96 6.70 5.22
N SER A 132 11.23 6.33 5.40
CA SER A 132 12.32 6.55 4.44
C SER A 132 12.86 5.25 3.83
N SER A 133 13.62 5.38 2.74
CA SER A 133 14.31 4.25 2.09
C SER A 133 15.36 3.59 2.99
N VAL A 134 15.79 4.24 4.07
CA VAL A 134 16.62 3.61 5.12
C VAL A 134 16.07 4.02 6.47
N SER A 135 15.63 3.03 7.25
CA SER A 135 15.05 3.20 8.58
C SER A 135 15.47 2.05 9.50
N GLN A 136 15.29 2.22 10.80
CA GLN A 136 15.65 1.21 11.79
C GLN A 136 14.80 1.35 13.05
N SER A 137 14.73 0.27 13.82
CA SER A 137 14.16 0.29 15.16
C SER A 137 15.04 1.08 16.13
N SER A 138 14.52 1.39 17.32
CA SER A 138 15.21 2.22 18.32
C SER A 138 16.57 1.67 18.76
N SER A 139 16.71 0.34 18.87
CA SER A 139 17.99 -0.32 19.16
C SER A 139 18.84 -0.58 17.91
N GLY A 140 18.23 -0.48 16.72
CA GLY A 140 18.83 -0.90 15.46
C GLY A 140 18.86 -2.42 15.23
N SER A 141 18.18 -3.20 16.08
CA SER A 141 17.99 -4.65 15.93
C SER A 141 17.19 -5.02 14.68
N VAL A 142 16.36 -4.09 14.19
CA VAL A 142 15.74 -4.19 12.87
C VAL A 142 16.21 -3.02 12.02
N LYS A 143 16.66 -3.32 10.80
CA LYS A 143 16.96 -2.32 9.77
C LYS A 143 16.16 -2.59 8.51
N ILE A 144 15.65 -1.52 7.92
CA ILE A 144 14.93 -1.53 6.67
C ILE A 144 15.73 -0.73 5.65
N LYS A 145 15.91 -1.30 4.46
CA LYS A 145 16.57 -0.64 3.32
C LYS A 145 15.81 -0.86 2.02
N GLY A 146 15.58 0.20 1.26
CA GLY A 146 15.07 0.15 -0.12
C GLY A 146 16.04 -0.58 -1.04
N ILE A 147 15.52 -1.49 -1.85
CA ILE A 147 16.26 -2.24 -2.85
C ILE A 147 15.46 -2.31 -4.15
N ASP A 148 16.15 -2.60 -5.24
CA ASP A 148 15.55 -2.73 -6.56
C ASP A 148 15.26 -4.21 -6.86
N ARG A 149 14.05 -4.49 -7.33
CA ARG A 149 13.63 -5.80 -7.87
C ARG A 149 13.21 -5.68 -9.33
N ARG A 150 12.16 -4.89 -9.63
CA ARG A 150 11.65 -4.67 -10.99
C ARG A 150 11.84 -3.22 -11.41
N VAL A 151 11.52 -2.29 -10.51
CA VAL A 151 11.80 -0.85 -10.65
C VAL A 151 12.60 -0.34 -9.44
N GLN A 152 13.04 0.91 -9.48
CA GLN A 152 13.85 1.48 -8.41
C GLN A 152 13.07 1.51 -7.07
N GLU A 153 13.69 1.01 -6.01
CA GLU A 153 13.19 0.98 -4.63
C GLU A 153 11.79 0.34 -4.46
N ASP A 154 11.44 -0.64 -5.30
CA ASP A 154 10.17 -1.40 -5.25
C ASP A 154 10.19 -2.60 -4.30
N ALA A 155 11.24 -2.74 -3.51
CA ALA A 155 11.35 -3.75 -2.47
C ALA A 155 12.06 -3.21 -1.23
N ARG A 156 11.91 -3.93 -0.11
CA ARG A 156 12.56 -3.61 1.16
C ARG A 156 13.33 -4.82 1.66
N ARG A 157 14.61 -4.60 1.98
CA ARG A 157 15.43 -5.51 2.77
C ARG A 157 15.17 -5.25 4.24
N LEU A 158 14.73 -6.28 4.94
CA LEU A 158 14.56 -6.35 6.38
C LEU A 158 15.75 -7.14 6.95
N THR A 159 16.56 -6.52 7.80
CA THR A 159 17.68 -7.17 8.48
C THR A 159 17.42 -7.18 9.97
N PHE A 160 17.33 -8.38 10.55
CA PHE A 160 17.21 -8.63 11.98
C PHE A 160 18.58 -9.04 12.51
N ASN A 161 19.04 -8.34 13.55
CA ASN A 161 20.30 -8.61 14.24
C ASN A 161 20.03 -8.63 15.75
N SER A 162 19.95 -9.83 16.32
CA SER A 162 19.60 -10.04 17.72
C SER A 162 20.69 -9.53 18.68
N ALA A 163 21.95 -9.45 18.24
CA ALA A 163 23.04 -8.88 19.04
C ALA A 163 22.88 -7.37 19.30
N LEU A 164 22.00 -6.68 18.55
CA LEU A 164 21.66 -5.27 18.76
C LEU A 164 20.35 -5.08 19.55
N ALA A 165 19.69 -6.16 19.98
CA ALA A 165 18.55 -6.05 20.88
C ALA A 165 19.04 -5.58 22.27
N THR A 166 18.27 -4.70 22.93
CA THR A 166 18.67 -4.17 24.24
C THR A 166 18.51 -5.18 25.37
N GLU A 167 17.73 -6.24 25.15
CA GLU A 167 17.58 -7.37 26.06
C GLU A 167 17.66 -8.69 25.28
N GLU A 168 18.50 -9.61 25.75
CA GLU A 168 18.64 -10.95 25.17
C GLU A 168 17.31 -11.72 25.26
N GLY A 169 16.92 -12.38 24.18
CA GLY A 169 15.67 -13.14 24.12
C GLY A 169 14.41 -12.28 23.96
N ARG A 170 14.53 -11.00 23.57
CA ARG A 170 13.36 -10.18 23.19
C ARG A 170 13.14 -10.14 21.68
N LEU A 171 11.86 -10.13 21.32
CA LEU A 171 11.41 -10.09 19.94
C LEU A 171 11.72 -8.73 19.30
N SER A 172 12.26 -8.80 18.09
CA SER A 172 12.30 -7.71 17.13
C SER A 172 11.22 -7.96 16.06
N GLN A 173 10.53 -6.91 15.61
CA GLN A 173 9.42 -7.04 14.68
C GLN A 173 9.40 -5.97 13.57
N VAL A 174 8.84 -6.36 12.42
CA VAL A 174 8.41 -5.47 11.34
C VAL A 174 6.93 -5.71 11.11
N TYR A 175 6.14 -4.64 10.99
CA TYR A 175 4.70 -4.78 10.83
C TYR A 175 4.06 -3.69 9.97
N MET A 176 2.90 -4.00 9.42
CA MET A 176 2.05 -3.10 8.64
C MET A 176 0.75 -2.87 9.41
N GLN A 177 0.60 -1.68 9.98
CA GLN A 177 -0.56 -1.28 10.77
C GLN A 177 -1.34 -0.17 10.09
N SER A 178 -2.66 -0.19 10.24
CA SER A 178 -3.54 0.90 9.86
C SER A 178 -4.16 1.55 11.09
N GLU A 179 -4.37 2.87 11.02
CA GLU A 179 -5.12 3.61 12.02
C GLU A 179 -6.60 3.18 12.04
N TYR A 180 -7.14 2.77 10.89
CA TYR A 180 -8.52 2.37 10.73
C TYR A 180 -8.61 0.85 10.57
N PRO A 181 -9.19 0.13 11.55
CA PRO A 181 -9.40 -1.30 11.43
C PRO A 181 -10.22 -1.65 10.19
N THR A 182 -9.87 -2.76 9.56
CA THR A 182 -10.50 -3.29 8.35
C THR A 182 -11.27 -4.56 8.70
N ASP A 183 -12.48 -4.69 8.15
CA ASP A 183 -13.24 -5.94 8.22
C ASP A 183 -12.81 -6.88 7.09
N LEU A 184 -12.27 -8.05 7.47
CA LEU A 184 -11.82 -9.09 6.56
C LEU A 184 -12.77 -10.30 6.52
N THR A 185 -13.98 -10.17 7.07
CA THR A 185 -14.96 -11.28 7.16
C THR A 185 -15.33 -11.80 5.78
N ASP A 186 -15.78 -10.91 4.89
CA ASP A 186 -16.16 -11.28 3.51
C ASP A 186 -14.95 -11.83 2.74
N LEU A 187 -13.75 -11.28 2.97
CA LEU A 187 -12.51 -11.78 2.34
C LEU A 187 -12.24 -13.23 2.75
N ASN A 188 -12.39 -13.54 4.03
CA ASN A 188 -12.22 -14.89 4.55
C ASN A 188 -13.32 -15.84 4.05
N GLU A 189 -14.58 -15.41 3.98
CA GLU A 189 -15.69 -16.21 3.43
C GLU A 189 -15.44 -16.58 1.96
N ALA A 190 -14.81 -15.70 1.20
CA ALA A 190 -14.36 -15.95 -0.17
C ALA A 190 -13.10 -16.84 -0.27
N GLY A 191 -12.56 -17.34 0.85
CA GLY A 191 -11.35 -18.16 0.87
C GLY A 191 -10.05 -17.35 0.81
N GLY A 192 -10.09 -16.09 1.22
CA GLY A 192 -8.99 -15.16 1.07
C GLY A 192 -7.78 -15.42 1.98
N ALA A 193 -6.64 -14.87 1.56
CA ALA A 193 -5.34 -15.12 2.16
C ALA A 193 -4.48 -13.84 2.23
N LEU A 194 -3.54 -13.85 3.18
CA LEU A 194 -2.40 -12.94 3.21
C LEU A 194 -1.30 -13.50 2.29
N VAL A 195 -1.03 -12.79 1.21
CA VAL A 195 0.03 -13.10 0.24
C VAL A 195 1.27 -12.29 0.58
N ILE A 196 2.42 -12.96 0.59
CA ILE A 196 3.73 -12.36 0.82
C ILE A 196 4.65 -12.80 -0.32
N ASP A 197 5.23 -11.84 -1.04
CA ASP A 197 6.29 -12.07 -2.03
C ASP A 197 7.65 -11.64 -1.45
N PHE A 198 8.48 -12.63 -1.15
CA PHE A 198 9.71 -12.46 -0.41
C PHE A 198 10.89 -13.24 -1.01
N ARG A 199 12.11 -12.83 -0.66
CA ARG A 199 13.35 -13.56 -0.95
C ARG A 199 14.18 -13.68 0.32
N VAL A 200 14.56 -14.91 0.67
CA VAL A 200 15.40 -15.14 1.86
C VAL A 200 16.87 -14.92 1.49
N VAL A 201 17.49 -13.92 2.13
CA VAL A 201 18.90 -13.56 1.94
C VAL A 201 19.77 -14.26 2.99
N GLN A 202 19.31 -14.29 4.24
CA GLN A 202 19.90 -15.05 5.35
C GLN A 202 18.78 -15.79 6.06
N LYS A 203 18.94 -17.11 6.19
CA LYS A 203 17.99 -17.98 6.91
C LYS A 203 17.88 -17.58 8.38
N PRO A 204 16.69 -17.74 8.99
CA PRO A 204 16.50 -17.42 10.40
C PRO A 204 17.33 -18.34 11.31
N THR A 205 17.90 -17.79 12.38
CA THR A 205 18.63 -18.55 13.41
C THR A 205 17.78 -18.93 14.61
N ASN A 206 16.55 -18.42 14.70
CA ASN A 206 15.57 -18.74 15.73
C ASN A 206 14.17 -18.77 15.10
N SER A 207 13.15 -19.14 15.88
CA SER A 207 11.77 -19.19 15.43
C SER A 207 11.29 -17.84 14.90
N VAL A 208 10.53 -17.89 13.80
CA VAL A 208 9.90 -16.72 13.18
C VAL A 208 8.40 -16.90 13.26
N SER A 209 7.72 -15.87 13.75
CA SER A 209 6.26 -15.82 13.78
C SER A 209 5.72 -14.84 12.76
N LEU A 210 4.62 -15.23 12.13
CA LEU A 210 3.79 -14.37 11.29
C LEU A 210 2.46 -14.17 12.03
N ARG A 211 2.03 -12.92 12.18
CA ARG A 211 0.85 -12.57 12.98
C ARG A 211 0.02 -11.49 12.30
N MET A 212 -1.28 -11.53 12.57
CA MET A 212 -2.24 -10.46 12.31
C MET A 212 -2.81 -9.99 13.65
N ASP A 213 -3.08 -8.69 13.79
CA ASP A 213 -3.70 -8.10 14.98
C ASP A 213 -5.06 -7.48 14.66
N CYS A 214 -5.95 -7.55 15.65
CA CYS A 214 -7.34 -7.08 15.58
C CYS A 214 -7.66 -6.12 16.73
N LYS A 215 -6.71 -5.21 16.97
CA LYS A 215 -6.59 -4.30 18.12
C LYS A 215 -6.28 -5.03 19.43
N TYR A 216 -5.25 -4.57 20.15
CA TYR A 216 -4.82 -5.17 21.41
C TYR A 216 -6.01 -5.42 22.37
N PRO A 217 -6.09 -6.60 23.02
CA PRO A 217 -5.13 -7.72 23.02
C PRO A 217 -5.40 -8.79 21.95
N CYS A 218 -6.15 -8.48 20.90
CA CYS A 218 -6.61 -9.42 19.88
C CYS A 218 -5.53 -9.67 18.83
N SER A 219 -5.17 -10.94 18.60
CA SER A 219 -4.22 -11.35 17.56
C SER A 219 -4.43 -12.80 17.15
N GLY A 220 -4.01 -13.16 15.94
CA GLY A 220 -3.83 -14.54 15.49
C GLY A 220 -2.39 -14.72 15.00
N ARG A 221 -1.69 -15.71 15.54
CA ARG A 221 -0.25 -15.91 15.29
C ARG A 221 0.02 -17.33 14.82
N VAL A 222 0.71 -17.45 13.70
CA VAL A 222 1.20 -18.72 13.16
C VAL A 222 2.73 -18.77 13.18
N ARG A 223 3.30 -19.97 13.19
CA ARG A 223 4.74 -20.16 12.97
C ARG A 223 5.04 -20.09 11.48
N PHE A 224 6.15 -19.45 11.12
CA PHE A 224 6.55 -19.21 9.74
C PHE A 224 8.01 -19.59 9.46
N SER A 225 8.66 -20.24 10.43
CA SER A 225 10.06 -20.64 10.37
C SER A 225 10.30 -21.61 9.21
N LYS A 226 9.50 -22.68 9.13
CA LYS A 226 9.63 -23.71 8.09
C LYS A 226 9.43 -23.15 6.69
N VAL A 227 8.47 -22.24 6.52
CA VAL A 227 8.23 -21.58 5.22
C VAL A 227 9.46 -20.83 4.75
N LEU A 228 10.13 -20.10 5.65
CA LEU A 228 11.37 -19.38 5.35
C LEU A 228 12.57 -20.32 5.15
N LEU A 229 12.62 -21.43 5.88
CA LEU A 229 13.68 -22.45 5.76
C LEU A 229 13.59 -23.26 4.46
N ASP A 230 12.38 -23.57 4.00
CA ASP A 230 12.14 -24.33 2.77
C ASP A 230 12.25 -23.46 1.49
N ALA A 231 12.09 -22.13 1.60
CA ALA A 231 12.24 -21.22 0.45
C ALA A 231 13.65 -21.27 -0.16
N PRO A 232 13.84 -21.37 -1.48
CA PRO A 232 15.17 -21.37 -2.07
C PRO A 232 15.93 -20.09 -1.72
N ALA A 233 17.20 -20.22 -1.31
CA ALA A 233 18.01 -19.07 -0.92
C ALA A 233 18.22 -18.14 -2.13
N SER A 234 18.10 -16.83 -1.91
CA SER A 234 18.25 -15.81 -2.94
C SER A 234 17.26 -15.86 -4.12
N GLU A 235 16.17 -16.63 -4.03
CA GLU A 235 15.08 -16.60 -5.01
C GLU A 235 13.81 -15.96 -4.45
N TRP A 236 13.09 -15.24 -5.32
CA TRP A 236 11.78 -14.69 -4.97
C TRP A 236 10.73 -15.79 -4.93
N THR A 237 10.05 -15.89 -3.80
CA THR A 237 9.04 -16.88 -3.48
C THR A 237 7.78 -16.18 -3.03
N ARG A 238 6.65 -16.57 -3.61
CA ARG A 238 5.32 -16.15 -3.18
C ARG A 238 4.70 -17.22 -2.29
N LYS A 239 4.15 -16.81 -1.14
CA LYS A 239 3.37 -17.68 -0.25
C LYS A 239 2.08 -17.00 0.16
N SER A 240 1.02 -17.79 0.22
CA SER A 240 -0.33 -17.36 0.59
C SER A 240 -0.76 -18.07 1.85
N ILE A 241 -1.03 -17.31 2.91
CA ILE A 241 -1.46 -17.83 4.21
C ILE A 241 -2.96 -17.53 4.33
N PRO A 242 -3.84 -18.56 4.28
CA PRO A 242 -5.27 -18.35 4.43
C PRO A 242 -5.60 -17.57 5.71
N THR A 243 -6.50 -16.60 5.60
CA THR A 243 -6.92 -15.79 6.76
C THR A 243 -7.53 -16.63 7.87
N ALA A 244 -8.20 -17.73 7.51
CA ALA A 244 -8.69 -18.76 8.42
C ALA A 244 -7.60 -19.34 9.35
N CYS A 245 -6.33 -19.39 8.94
CA CYS A 245 -5.26 -19.89 9.81
C CYS A 245 -5.02 -18.95 11.00
N PHE A 246 -5.18 -17.64 10.82
CA PHE A 246 -5.08 -16.69 11.92
C PHE A 246 -6.33 -16.69 12.80
N VAL A 247 -7.52 -16.93 12.21
CA VAL A 247 -8.78 -17.09 12.95
C VAL A 247 -8.70 -18.29 13.90
N ASN A 248 -8.16 -19.42 13.43
CA ASN A 248 -7.93 -20.60 14.26
C ASN A 248 -7.04 -20.31 15.48
N GLU A 249 -6.19 -19.29 15.39
CA GLU A 249 -5.28 -18.84 16.44
C GLU A 249 -5.80 -17.61 17.23
N GLY A 250 -7.08 -17.24 17.04
CA GLY A 250 -7.76 -16.22 17.86
C GLY A 250 -7.99 -14.85 17.21
N LEU A 251 -7.65 -14.67 15.92
CA LEU A 251 -7.92 -13.43 15.19
C LEU A 251 -9.44 -13.19 15.05
N LYS A 252 -9.85 -11.93 15.22
CA LYS A 252 -11.19 -11.44 14.89
C LYS A 252 -11.13 -10.59 13.63
N LEU A 253 -11.83 -11.04 12.59
CA LEU A 253 -11.74 -10.46 11.25
C LEU A 253 -12.45 -9.12 11.12
N ASP A 254 -13.44 -8.82 11.98
CA ASP A 254 -14.28 -7.62 11.93
C ASP A 254 -13.55 -6.31 12.23
N ARG A 255 -12.27 -6.37 12.62
CA ARG A 255 -11.49 -5.22 13.10
C ARG A 255 -9.98 -5.43 13.04
N VAL A 256 -9.47 -5.98 11.95
CA VAL A 256 -8.03 -6.17 11.74
C VAL A 256 -7.36 -4.81 11.55
N ASP A 257 -6.49 -4.41 12.48
CA ASP A 257 -5.72 -3.16 12.40
C ASP A 257 -4.26 -3.40 12.00
N THR A 258 -3.77 -4.64 12.07
CA THR A 258 -2.41 -4.99 11.62
C THR A 258 -2.46 -6.23 10.74
N ALA A 259 -2.33 -6.06 9.42
CA ALA A 259 -2.45 -7.15 8.46
C ALA A 259 -1.21 -8.04 8.36
N PHE A 260 -0.06 -7.56 8.82
CA PHE A 260 1.20 -8.29 8.76
C PHE A 260 2.08 -7.88 9.93
N VAL A 261 2.53 -8.87 10.70
CA VAL A 261 3.61 -8.76 11.69
C VAL A 261 4.56 -9.93 11.46
N LEU A 262 5.83 -9.64 11.22
CA LEU A 262 6.90 -10.63 11.20
C LEU A 262 7.83 -10.37 12.37
N ALA A 263 7.98 -11.35 13.24
CA ALA A 263 8.76 -11.20 14.48
C ALA A 263 9.65 -12.41 14.76
N THR A 264 10.85 -12.15 15.28
CA THR A 264 11.83 -13.17 15.68
C THR A 264 12.77 -12.62 16.76
N GLU A 265 13.37 -13.53 17.53
CA GLU A 265 14.47 -13.25 18.48
C GLU A 265 15.84 -13.53 17.87
N GLY A 266 15.88 -14.09 16.65
CA GLY A 266 17.11 -14.49 15.97
C GLY A 266 17.53 -13.51 14.87
N ASP A 267 18.65 -13.86 14.24
CA ASP A 267 19.15 -13.17 13.06
C ASP A 267 18.43 -13.70 11.83
N MET A 268 18.03 -12.80 10.94
CA MET A 268 17.59 -13.14 9.60
C MET A 268 17.69 -11.94 8.66
N THR A 269 17.79 -12.18 7.36
CA THR A 269 17.65 -11.13 6.35
C THR A 269 16.65 -11.59 5.29
N LEU A 270 15.60 -10.80 5.12
CA LEU A 270 14.50 -11.06 4.21
C LEU A 270 14.28 -9.84 3.31
N ASP A 271 14.19 -10.06 2.01
CA ASP A 271 13.70 -9.04 1.09
C ASP A 271 12.20 -9.25 0.88
N ILE A 272 11.39 -8.19 0.95
CA ILE A 272 9.96 -8.20 0.64
C ILE A 272 9.68 -7.24 -0.51
N SER A 273 8.73 -7.57 -1.38
CA SER A 273 8.32 -6.69 -2.48
C SER A 273 6.83 -6.43 -2.51
N GLU A 274 6.03 -7.38 -2.03
CA GLU A 274 4.58 -7.29 -2.01
C GLU A 274 4.02 -7.97 -0.75
N ILE A 275 3.03 -7.33 -0.16
CA ILE A 275 2.13 -7.91 0.85
C ILE A 275 0.71 -7.53 0.43
N LYS A 276 -0.15 -8.53 0.26
CA LYS A 276 -1.51 -8.32 -0.26
C LYS A 276 -2.50 -9.21 0.48
N LEU A 277 -3.68 -8.69 0.77
CA LEU A 277 -4.85 -9.48 1.12
C LEU A 277 -5.62 -9.75 -0.16
N THR A 278 -5.97 -11.00 -0.45
CA THR A 278 -6.71 -11.33 -1.69
C THR A 278 -7.68 -12.49 -1.49
N THR A 279 -8.77 -12.45 -2.22
CA THR A 279 -9.76 -13.53 -2.36
C THR A 279 -9.32 -14.63 -3.32
N MET A 280 -8.31 -14.37 -4.16
CA MET A 280 -7.85 -15.31 -5.20
C MET A 280 -6.34 -15.57 -5.09
N PRO A 281 -5.88 -16.25 -4.02
CA PRO A 281 -4.47 -16.63 -3.92
C PRO A 281 -4.09 -17.67 -4.98
N GLU A 282 -2.87 -17.59 -5.49
CA GLU A 282 -2.33 -18.61 -6.41
C GLU A 282 -2.27 -19.96 -5.70
N ILE A 283 -2.95 -20.98 -6.24
CA ILE A 283 -3.10 -22.30 -5.61
C ILE A 283 -1.74 -22.92 -5.21
N SER A 284 -0.71 -22.81 -6.06
CA SER A 284 0.63 -23.35 -5.79
C SER A 284 1.40 -22.61 -4.69
N SER A 285 0.96 -21.40 -4.31
CA SER A 285 1.58 -20.60 -3.26
C SER A 285 0.95 -20.82 -1.88
N ILE A 286 -0.22 -21.48 -1.81
CA ILE A 286 -0.97 -21.65 -0.57
C ILE A 286 -0.20 -22.54 0.40
N VAL A 287 -0.05 -22.06 1.64
CA VAL A 287 0.47 -22.83 2.77
C VAL A 287 -0.72 -23.27 3.62
N SER A 288 -0.84 -24.57 3.88
CA SER A 288 -1.96 -25.07 4.68
C SER A 288 -1.81 -24.67 6.15
N CYS A 289 -2.93 -24.46 6.85
CA CYS A 289 -2.86 -24.18 8.29
C CYS A 289 -2.21 -25.34 9.07
N ALA A 290 -2.35 -26.58 8.59
CA ALA A 290 -1.72 -27.74 9.19
C ALA A 290 -0.18 -27.66 9.10
N ASP A 291 0.37 -27.18 7.98
CA ASP A 291 1.82 -27.01 7.83
C ASP A 291 2.36 -25.95 8.79
N LEU A 292 1.60 -24.87 9.01
CA LEU A 292 1.96 -23.79 9.93
C LEU A 292 1.88 -24.23 11.40
N VAL A 293 0.88 -25.04 11.77
CA VAL A 293 0.73 -25.60 13.13
C VAL A 293 1.79 -26.66 13.41
N ASN A 294 2.14 -27.46 12.40
CA ASN A 294 3.16 -28.52 12.51
C ASN A 294 4.59 -28.02 12.33
N ASP A 295 4.79 -26.72 12.13
CA ASP A 295 6.11 -26.10 12.14
C ASP A 295 6.73 -26.23 13.54
N LYS A 296 7.62 -27.23 13.68
CA LYS A 296 8.38 -27.50 14.90
C LYS A 296 9.83 -27.04 14.77
N GLU A 297 10.17 -26.29 13.73
CA GLU A 297 11.52 -25.76 13.58
C GLU A 297 11.80 -24.80 14.75
N PHE A 298 12.94 -25.01 15.42
CA PHE A 298 13.31 -24.33 16.66
C PHE A 298 12.38 -24.60 17.86
N ALA A 299 11.47 -25.58 17.77
CA ALA A 299 10.74 -26.06 18.94
C ALA A 299 11.66 -26.94 19.79
N SER A 300 12.29 -26.32 20.81
CA SER A 300 13.08 -26.96 21.86
C SER A 300 14.49 -27.45 21.47
N GLN A 301 15.50 -26.67 21.88
CA GLN A 301 16.40 -27.16 22.93
C GLN A 301 15.85 -26.68 24.28
#